data_AF-A0AAD6Y2L3-F1
#
_entry.id   AF-A0AAD6Y2L3-F1
#
_cell.length_a   1.000
_cell.length_b   1.000
_cell.length_c   1.000
_cell.angle_alpha   90.00
_cell.angle_beta   90.00
_cell.angle_gamma   90.00
#
_symmetry.space_group_name_H-M   'P 1'
#
loop_
_entity.id
_entity.type
_entity.pdbx_description
1 polymer ?
#
loop_
_entity_poly.entity_id
_entity_poly.type
_entity_poly.pdbx_seq_one_letter_code
_entity_poly.pdbx_strand_id
1 'polypeptide(L)'
;MKLLDLPLELLLMVLCFCDVSSVMLASQTNKTLHDLACLRIVWISLVEDLRHRGFVDRLSAADVRAMPTSDLVAVVRRLVVGPAAWSPAQSSAERPSRSASHVVLRPAMSPGHPFSHQDVAVLPRGEHVLLNNSRGLECWRVADGVLVWRYESDRVEAFAADVQDGGESANLVICIGGAPPNHQ
;
A
#
# COMPACT_ATOMS: atom_id res chain seq x y z
N MET A 1 -31.39 27.90 -0.10
CA MET A 1 -30.33 27.94 0.93
C MET A 1 -29.02 27.61 0.25
N LYS A 2 -28.03 28.50 0.29
CA LYS A 2 -26.71 28.24 -0.31
C LYS A 2 -25.88 27.45 0.70
N LEU A 3 -24.96 26.62 0.21
CA LEU A 3 -24.08 25.82 1.07
C LEU A 3 -23.29 26.70 2.04
N LEU A 4 -22.86 27.88 1.59
CA LEU A 4 -22.08 28.85 2.38
C LEU A 4 -22.90 29.57 3.46
N ASP A 5 -24.21 29.38 3.50
CA ASP A 5 -25.07 29.91 4.57
C ASP A 5 -25.03 29.01 5.82
N LEU A 6 -24.38 27.84 5.74
CA LEU A 6 -24.21 26.92 6.85
C LEU A 6 -23.12 27.40 7.82
N PRO A 7 -23.27 27.11 9.13
CA PRO A 7 -22.19 27.25 10.11
C PRO A 7 -20.91 26.51 9.69
N LEU A 8 -19.74 27.06 10.04
CA LEU A 8 -18.43 26.51 9.68
C LEU A 8 -18.24 25.07 10.15
N GLU A 9 -18.82 24.71 11.29
CA GLU A 9 -18.77 23.38 11.88
C GLU A 9 -19.49 22.35 11.00
N LEU A 10 -20.62 22.74 10.38
CA LEU A 10 -21.36 21.87 9.46
C LEU A 10 -20.60 21.73 8.14
N LEU A 11 -20.00 22.80 7.63
CA LEU A 11 -19.16 22.73 6.44
C LEU A 11 -17.95 21.82 6.66
N LEU A 12 -17.29 21.94 7.81
CA LEU A 12 -16.19 21.07 8.20
C LEU A 12 -16.64 19.60 8.30
N MET A 13 -17.78 19.36 8.94
CA MET A 13 -18.35 18.01 9.05
C MET A 13 -18.60 17.41 7.66
N VAL A 14 -19.21 18.16 6.75
CA VAL A 14 -19.43 17.72 5.36
C VAL A 14 -18.11 17.35 4.69
N LEU A 15 -17.08 18.19 4.80
CA LEU A 15 -15.75 17.91 4.21
C LEU A 15 -15.10 16.65 4.80
N CYS A 16 -15.28 16.36 6.09
CA CYS A 16 -14.76 15.14 6.72
C CYS A 16 -15.43 13.85 6.23
N PHE A 17 -16.61 13.92 5.60
CA PHE A 17 -17.30 12.78 4.98
C PHE A 17 -17.11 12.69 3.47
N CYS A 18 -16.43 13.66 2.86
CA CYS A 18 -16.16 13.69 1.44
C CYS A 18 -14.95 12.81 1.07
N ASP A 19 -14.90 12.35 -0.19
CA ASP A 19 -13.70 11.74 -0.75
C ASP A 19 -12.63 12.80 -1.10
N VAL A 20 -11.42 12.35 -1.41
CA VAL A 20 -10.29 13.24 -1.71
C VAL A 20 -10.62 14.16 -2.89
N SER A 21 -11.26 13.64 -3.93
CA SER A 21 -11.61 14.43 -5.13
C SER A 21 -12.55 15.59 -4.77
N SER A 22 -13.59 15.30 -3.99
CA SER A 22 -14.60 16.26 -3.57
C SER A 22 -14.01 17.33 -2.64
N VAL A 23 -13.13 16.95 -1.71
CA VAL A 23 -12.41 17.91 -0.84
C VAL A 23 -11.52 18.83 -1.68
N MET A 24 -10.80 18.27 -2.66
CA MET A 24 -9.93 19.06 -3.53
C MET A 24 -10.74 20.02 -4.41
N LEU A 25 -11.86 19.58 -4.97
CA LEU A 25 -12.76 20.44 -5.74
C LEU A 25 -13.35 21.55 -4.86
N ALA A 26 -13.83 21.22 -3.65
CA ALA A 26 -14.34 22.21 -2.70
C ALA A 26 -13.28 23.27 -2.36
N SER A 27 -12.02 22.86 -2.16
CA SER A 27 -10.90 23.76 -1.86
C SER A 27 -10.61 24.79 -2.96
N GLN A 28 -11.04 24.52 -4.20
CA GLN A 28 -10.85 25.41 -5.36
C GLN A 28 -12.03 26.38 -5.55
N THR A 29 -13.14 26.20 -4.85
CA THR A 29 -14.35 27.00 -5.07
C THR A 29 -14.28 28.37 -4.40
N ASN A 30 -13.79 28.46 -3.16
CA ASN A 30 -13.61 29.71 -2.43
C ASN A 30 -12.57 29.60 -1.31
N LYS A 31 -12.20 30.76 -0.74
CA LYS A 31 -11.19 30.85 0.34
C LYS A 31 -11.62 30.13 1.63
N THR A 32 -12.88 30.23 2.02
CA THR A 32 -13.36 29.59 3.27
C THR A 32 -13.26 28.06 3.19
N LEU A 33 -13.69 27.46 2.09
CA LEU A 33 -13.60 26.03 1.84
C LEU A 33 -12.15 25.59 1.63
N HIS A 34 -11.32 26.44 1.03
CA HIS A 34 -9.87 26.22 0.98
C HIS A 34 -9.27 26.11 2.39
N ASP A 35 -9.54 27.09 3.26
CA ASP A 35 -9.03 27.13 4.63
C ASP A 35 -9.52 25.92 5.43
N LEU A 36 -10.80 25.55 5.29
CA LEU A 36 -11.37 24.35 5.93
C LEU A 36 -10.76 23.05 5.41
N ALA A 37 -10.60 22.89 4.09
CA ALA A 37 -10.00 21.70 3.48
C ALA A 37 -8.53 21.51 3.87
N CYS A 38 -7.83 22.60 4.20
CA CYS A 38 -6.46 22.56 4.70
C CYS A 38 -6.36 22.20 6.19
N LEU A 39 -7.47 22.09 6.93
CA LEU A 39 -7.45 21.69 8.33
C LEU A 39 -7.00 20.24 8.48
N ARG A 40 -6.13 20.01 9.47
CA ARG A 40 -5.58 18.68 9.79
C ARG A 40 -6.65 17.61 10.00
N ILE A 41 -7.78 17.97 10.61
CA ILE A 41 -8.86 17.03 10.89
C ILE A 41 -9.48 16.45 9.62
N VAL A 42 -9.59 17.23 8.54
CA VAL A 42 -10.06 16.75 7.23
C VAL A 42 -9.10 15.69 6.69
N TRP A 43 -7.79 15.93 6.76
CA TRP A 43 -6.78 14.98 6.31
C TRP A 43 -6.75 13.69 7.13
N ILE A 44 -6.99 13.76 8.44
CA ILE A 44 -7.17 12.57 9.28
C ILE A 44 -8.38 11.78 8.81
N SER A 45 -9.53 12.43 8.63
CA SER A 45 -10.76 11.77 8.17
C SER A 45 -10.58 11.10 6.80
N LEU A 46 -9.88 11.75 5.86
CA LEU A 46 -9.55 11.18 4.56
C LEU A 46 -8.65 9.94 4.68
N VAL A 47 -7.59 10.00 5.50
CA VAL A 47 -6.70 8.85 5.70
C VAL A 47 -7.42 7.70 6.42
N GLU A 48 -8.27 8.01 7.40
CA GLU A 48 -9.09 7.01 8.08
C GLU A 48 -10.09 6.36 7.10
N ASP A 49 -10.79 7.11 6.25
CA ASP A 49 -11.68 6.56 5.22
C ASP A 49 -10.92 5.66 4.23
N LEU A 50 -9.77 6.11 3.72
CA LEU A 50 -8.91 5.31 2.83
C LEU A 50 -8.44 4.01 3.50
N ARG A 51 -8.12 4.07 4.79
CA ARG A 51 -7.77 2.89 5.60
C ARG A 51 -8.95 1.94 5.74
N HIS A 52 -10.15 2.42 6.05
CA HIS A 52 -11.34 1.57 6.15
C HIS A 52 -11.68 0.87 4.83
N ARG A 53 -11.33 1.50 3.70
CA ARG A 53 -11.48 0.91 2.35
C ARG A 53 -10.33 -0.02 1.94
N GLY A 54 -9.30 -0.17 2.77
CA GLY A 54 -8.15 -1.03 2.49
C GLY A 54 -7.13 -0.45 1.52
N PHE A 55 -7.15 0.87 1.26
CA PHE A 55 -6.14 1.53 0.42
C PHE A 55 -4.86 1.90 1.18
N VAL A 56 -4.93 1.99 2.50
CA VAL A 56 -3.78 2.27 3.37
C VAL A 56 -3.56 1.07 4.27
N ASP A 57 -2.47 0.34 4.03
CA ASP A 57 -2.11 -0.77 4.88
C ASP A 57 -1.53 -0.28 6.22
N ARG A 58 -1.98 -0.92 7.31
CA ARG A 58 -1.30 -1.00 8.62
C ARG A 58 -1.02 0.29 9.40
N LEU A 59 -1.59 1.45 9.05
CA LEU A 59 -1.59 2.59 9.97
C LEU A 59 -2.62 2.35 11.08
N SER A 60 -2.19 2.33 12.35
CA SER A 60 -3.16 2.34 13.46
C SER A 60 -3.86 3.69 13.53
N ALA A 61 -5.06 3.74 14.12
CA ALA A 61 -5.75 5.01 14.34
C ALA A 61 -4.93 5.97 15.22
N ALA A 62 -4.10 5.43 16.13
CA ALA A 62 -3.18 6.22 16.94
C ALA A 62 -2.06 6.82 16.08
N ASP A 63 -1.48 6.04 15.15
CA ASP A 63 -0.43 6.52 14.25
C ASP A 63 -0.94 7.65 13.35
N VAL A 64 -2.12 7.47 12.74
CA VAL A 64 -2.74 8.51 11.89
C VAL A 64 -2.92 9.81 12.66
N ARG A 65 -3.36 9.72 13.93
CA ARG A 65 -3.56 10.87 14.81
C ARG A 65 -2.28 11.46 15.37
N ALA A 66 -1.15 10.77 15.31
CA ALA A 66 0.15 11.30 15.71
C ALA A 66 0.88 11.98 14.54
N MET A 67 0.55 11.62 13.29
CA MET A 67 1.22 12.17 12.11
C MET A 67 1.00 13.69 11.94
N PRO A 68 2.03 14.43 11.48
CA PRO A 68 1.88 15.82 11.06
C PRO A 68 1.05 15.92 9.77
N THR A 69 0.46 17.09 9.53
CA THR A 69 -0.41 17.31 8.36
C THR A 69 0.31 17.06 7.03
N SER A 70 1.60 17.40 6.95
CA SER A 70 2.43 17.13 5.76
C SER A 70 2.46 15.65 5.39
N ASP A 71 2.55 14.78 6.39
CA ASP A 71 2.69 13.34 6.18
C ASP A 71 1.34 12.71 5.82
N LEU A 72 0.26 13.20 6.44
CA LEU A 72 -1.11 12.84 6.04
C LEU A 72 -1.37 13.17 4.57
N VAL A 73 -1.02 14.40 4.14
CA VAL A 73 -1.12 14.83 2.73
C VAL A 73 -0.25 13.94 1.84
N ALA A 74 0.96 13.59 2.27
CA ALA A 74 1.85 12.72 1.51
C ALA A 74 1.29 11.30 1.35
N VAL A 75 0.61 10.74 2.35
CA VAL A 75 -0.11 9.45 2.22
C VAL A 75 -1.20 9.56 1.16
N VAL A 76 -2.09 10.53 1.29
CA VAL A 76 -3.21 10.73 0.35
C VAL A 76 -2.70 10.96 -1.07
N ARG A 77 -1.69 11.82 -1.24
CA ARG A 77 -1.09 12.13 -2.55
C ARG A 77 -0.48 10.90 -3.22
N ARG A 78 0.22 10.04 -2.46
CA ARG A 78 0.83 8.80 -3.00
C ARG A 78 -0.22 7.81 -3.50
N LEU A 79 -1.39 7.79 -2.88
CA LEU A 79 -2.50 6.92 -3.30
C LEU A 79 -3.23 7.47 -4.53
N VAL A 80 -3.52 8.78 -4.54
CA VAL A 80 -4.30 9.39 -5.64
C VAL A 80 -3.47 9.55 -6.91
N VAL A 81 -2.22 10.00 -6.78
CA VAL A 81 -1.34 10.26 -7.94
C VAL A 81 -0.59 8.99 -8.36
N GLY A 82 -0.53 7.99 -7.48
CA GLY A 82 0.17 6.73 -7.74
C GLY A 82 1.70 6.84 -7.67
N PRO A 83 2.42 5.85 -8.23
CA PRO A 83 3.86 5.66 -8.04
C PRO A 83 4.74 6.86 -8.41
N ALA A 84 4.32 7.67 -9.38
CA ALA A 84 5.05 8.87 -9.79
C ALA A 84 5.21 9.90 -8.65
N ALA A 85 4.29 9.91 -7.67
CA ALA A 85 4.32 10.81 -6.53
C ALA A 85 4.99 10.21 -5.28
N TRP A 86 5.53 8.99 -5.36
CA TRP A 86 6.18 8.35 -4.21
C TRP A 86 7.58 8.91 -3.94
N SER A 87 8.15 9.63 -4.91
CA SER A 87 9.42 10.31 -4.71
C SER A 87 9.22 11.51 -3.79
N PRO A 88 9.95 11.62 -2.66
CA PRO A 88 9.89 12.81 -1.84
C PRO A 88 10.31 14.00 -2.69
N ALA A 89 9.54 15.10 -2.64
CA ALA A 89 9.95 16.37 -3.22
C ALA A 89 11.18 16.87 -2.44
N GLN A 90 12.36 16.40 -2.83
CA GLN A 90 13.61 16.84 -2.23
C GLN A 90 13.80 18.31 -2.62
N SER A 91 13.98 19.15 -1.59
CA SER A 91 14.39 20.53 -1.76
C SER A 91 15.66 20.58 -2.60
N SER A 92 15.74 21.58 -3.47
CA SER A 92 16.72 21.75 -4.55
C SER A 92 18.14 22.08 -4.07
N ALA A 93 18.70 21.31 -3.14
CA ALA A 93 20.12 21.40 -2.78
C ALA A 93 20.66 19.98 -2.55
N GLU A 94 21.65 19.60 -3.35
CA GLU A 94 22.47 18.37 -3.24
C GLU A 94 21.81 17.07 -3.74
N ARG A 95 21.95 16.82 -5.04
CA ARG A 95 21.71 15.51 -5.67
C ARG A 95 22.82 14.52 -5.28
N PRO A 96 22.44 13.32 -4.84
CA PRO A 96 22.81 12.11 -5.53
C PRO A 96 21.58 11.64 -6.31
N SER A 97 21.73 11.46 -7.61
CA SER A 97 20.69 11.01 -8.54
C SER A 97 20.12 9.65 -8.10
N ARG A 98 19.11 9.68 -7.22
CA ARG A 98 18.33 8.48 -6.90
C ARG A 98 17.40 8.21 -8.07
N SER A 99 17.89 7.42 -9.01
CA SER A 99 17.07 6.84 -10.06
C SER A 99 16.01 5.99 -9.37
N ALA A 100 14.73 6.30 -9.59
CA ALA A 100 13.67 5.38 -9.24
C ALA A 100 13.85 4.13 -10.11
N SER A 101 14.38 3.06 -9.52
CA SER A 101 14.55 1.78 -10.20
C SER A 101 13.19 1.09 -10.28
N HIS A 102 12.62 1.04 -11.48
CA HIS A 102 11.53 0.13 -11.76
C HIS A 102 12.11 -1.29 -11.85
N VAL A 103 12.05 -2.03 -10.74
CA VAL A 103 12.50 -3.42 -10.69
C VAL A 103 11.34 -4.32 -11.11
N VAL A 104 11.38 -4.79 -12.35
CA VAL A 104 10.51 -5.89 -12.79
C VAL A 104 11.21 -7.19 -12.42
N LEU A 105 10.72 -7.85 -11.38
CA LEU A 105 11.17 -9.20 -11.07
C LEU A 105 10.69 -10.14 -12.18
N ARG A 106 11.63 -10.73 -12.91
CA ARG A 106 11.38 -11.76 -13.91
C ARG A 106 11.94 -13.07 -13.38
N PRO A 107 11.13 -13.92 -12.73
CA PRO A 107 11.59 -15.22 -12.27
C PRO A 107 12.20 -16.01 -13.43
N ALA A 108 13.33 -16.67 -13.20
CA ALA A 108 13.99 -17.49 -14.21
C ALA A 108 13.05 -18.64 -14.64
N MET A 109 12.52 -18.55 -15.86
CA MET A 109 11.58 -19.55 -16.40
C MET A 109 12.36 -20.81 -16.79
N SER A 110 12.00 -21.95 -16.21
CA SER A 110 12.43 -23.24 -16.75
C SER A 110 11.49 -23.62 -17.90
N PRO A 111 11.98 -23.83 -19.13
CA PRO A 111 11.13 -24.24 -20.24
C PRO A 111 10.56 -25.64 -19.97
N GLY A 112 9.23 -25.77 -19.95
CA GLY A 112 8.55 -27.07 -19.84
C GLY A 112 7.48 -27.20 -18.75
N HIS A 113 7.19 -26.16 -17.96
CA HIS A 113 6.09 -26.19 -17.00
C HIS A 113 4.95 -25.26 -17.41
N PRO A 114 3.84 -25.81 -17.95
CA PRO A 114 2.65 -25.02 -18.24
C PRO A 114 2.09 -24.47 -16.95
N PHE A 115 2.03 -23.13 -16.89
CA PHE A 115 1.52 -22.34 -15.79
C PHE A 115 0.14 -22.82 -15.36
N SER A 116 0.00 -23.17 -14.08
CA SER A 116 -1.33 -23.27 -13.47
C SER A 116 -1.62 -22.02 -12.64
N HIS A 117 -0.82 -21.66 -11.63
CA HIS A 117 -1.05 -20.43 -10.87
C HIS A 117 0.28 -19.91 -10.29
N GLN A 118 0.82 -18.82 -10.85
CA GLN A 118 1.88 -18.07 -10.18
C GLN A 118 1.22 -17.05 -9.28
N ASP A 119 1.10 -17.39 -8.00
CA ASP A 119 0.63 -16.46 -7.00
C ASP A 119 1.80 -15.60 -6.52
N VAL A 120 1.65 -14.30 -6.72
CA VAL A 120 2.60 -13.28 -6.27
C VAL A 120 1.92 -12.45 -5.20
N ALA A 121 2.55 -12.37 -4.03
CA ALA A 121 2.06 -11.51 -2.95
C ALA A 121 3.17 -10.56 -2.51
N VAL A 122 2.91 -9.26 -2.60
CA VAL A 122 3.81 -8.25 -2.04
C VAL A 122 3.56 -8.19 -0.54
N LEU A 123 4.62 -8.34 0.25
CA LEU A 123 4.52 -8.22 1.70
C LEU A 123 4.31 -6.74 2.09
N PRO A 124 3.64 -6.49 3.23
CA PRO A 124 3.48 -5.15 3.78
C PRO A 124 4.77 -4.32 3.73
N ARG A 125 4.62 -3.02 3.39
CA ARG A 125 5.71 -2.05 3.09
C ARG A 125 6.40 -2.22 1.73
N GLY A 126 6.14 -3.30 1.00
CA GLY A 126 6.69 -3.51 -0.35
C GLY A 126 8.18 -3.80 -0.41
N GLU A 127 8.81 -4.07 0.73
CA GLU A 127 10.24 -4.38 0.83
C GLU A 127 10.54 -5.81 0.37
N HIS A 128 9.54 -6.69 0.48
CA HIS A 128 9.65 -8.11 0.16
C HIS A 128 8.46 -8.57 -0.69
N VAL A 129 8.67 -9.60 -1.50
CA VAL A 129 7.63 -10.26 -2.29
C VAL A 129 7.74 -11.78 -2.14
N LEU A 130 6.60 -12.43 -2.02
CA LEU A 130 6.46 -13.87 -2.08
C LEU A 130 6.08 -14.29 -3.49
N LEU A 131 6.78 -15.30 -3.99
CA LEU A 131 6.59 -15.85 -5.32
C LEU A 131 6.37 -17.36 -5.20
N ASN A 132 5.16 -17.81 -5.50
CA ASN A 132 4.88 -19.24 -5.67
C ASN A 132 5.27 -19.67 -7.09
N ASN A 133 6.23 -20.58 -7.19
CA ASN A 133 6.72 -21.13 -8.45
C ASN A 133 6.73 -22.67 -8.43
N SER A 134 7.09 -23.30 -9.54
CA SER A 134 7.09 -24.76 -9.68
C SER A 134 8.00 -25.51 -8.69
N ARG A 135 8.93 -24.82 -8.04
CA ARG A 135 9.86 -25.37 -7.06
C ARG A 135 9.44 -25.06 -5.62
N GLY A 136 8.40 -24.25 -5.44
CA GLY A 136 7.85 -23.87 -4.15
C GLY A 136 7.76 -22.36 -3.96
N LEU A 137 7.79 -21.93 -2.70
CA LEU A 137 7.56 -20.55 -2.30
C LEU A 137 8.89 -19.85 -2.02
N GLU A 138 9.11 -18.71 -2.66
CA GLU A 138 10.31 -17.90 -2.48
C GLU A 138 9.97 -16.52 -1.91
N CYS A 139 10.80 -16.01 -1.01
CA CYS A 139 10.73 -14.64 -0.52
C CYS A 139 11.93 -13.85 -1.05
N TRP A 140 11.65 -12.77 -1.79
CA TRP A 140 12.64 -11.91 -2.41
C TRP A 140 12.58 -10.52 -1.81
N ARG A 141 13.74 -9.93 -1.53
CA ARG A 141 13.85 -8.51 -1.21
C ARG A 141 13.79 -7.69 -2.50
N VAL A 142 12.90 -6.71 -2.54
CA VAL A 142 12.62 -5.91 -3.75
C VAL A 142 13.75 -4.94 -4.07
N ALA A 143 14.39 -4.36 -3.04
CA ALA A 143 15.37 -3.31 -3.20
C ALA A 143 16.60 -3.73 -4.04
N ASP A 144 17.06 -4.95 -3.85
CA ASP A 144 18.27 -5.51 -4.46
C ASP A 144 18.01 -6.79 -5.28
N GLY A 145 16.76 -7.29 -5.28
CA GLY A 145 16.40 -8.52 -5.97
C GLY A 145 17.06 -9.76 -5.36
N VAL A 146 17.37 -9.75 -4.07
CA VAL A 146 18.02 -10.88 -3.38
C VAL A 146 16.97 -11.86 -2.85
N LEU A 147 17.18 -13.15 -3.10
CA LEU A 147 16.42 -14.23 -2.47
C LEU A 147 16.79 -14.29 -0.98
N VAL A 148 15.82 -14.02 -0.11
CA VAL A 148 15.99 -14.00 1.36
C VAL A 148 15.66 -15.36 1.95
N TRP A 149 14.66 -16.04 1.40
CA TRP A 149 14.18 -17.31 1.92
C TRP A 149 13.50 -18.14 0.84
N ARG A 150 13.54 -19.47 0.98
CA ARG A 150 12.87 -20.42 0.08
C ARG A 150 12.29 -21.60 0.87
N TYR A 151 11.11 -22.02 0.47
CA TYR A 151 10.50 -23.30 0.82
C TYR A 151 10.36 -24.16 -0.42
N GLU A 152 10.97 -25.33 -0.41
CA GLU A 152 11.01 -26.25 -1.55
C GLU A 152 9.87 -27.26 -1.46
N SER A 153 8.90 -27.12 -2.36
CA SER A 153 7.79 -28.05 -2.54
C SER A 153 7.16 -27.83 -3.91
N ASP A 154 6.97 -28.90 -4.67
CA ASP A 154 6.29 -28.90 -5.97
C ASP A 154 4.75 -28.80 -5.86
N ARG A 155 4.22 -28.65 -4.64
CA ARG A 155 2.79 -28.79 -4.31
C ARG A 155 2.23 -27.63 -3.50
N VAL A 156 2.86 -26.46 -3.53
CA VAL A 156 2.29 -25.28 -2.86
C VAL A 156 1.04 -24.84 -3.62
N GLU A 157 -0.12 -25.10 -3.04
CA GLU A 157 -1.43 -24.76 -3.63
C GLU A 157 -1.86 -23.35 -3.29
N ALA A 158 -1.58 -22.91 -2.06
CA ALA A 158 -1.90 -21.58 -1.58
C ALA A 158 -0.95 -21.19 -0.45
N PHE A 159 -0.86 -19.88 -0.20
CA PHE A 159 -0.14 -19.37 0.95
C PHE A 159 -0.79 -18.10 1.49
N ALA A 160 -0.56 -17.84 2.77
CA ALA A 160 -0.88 -16.57 3.40
C ALA A 160 0.31 -16.11 4.23
N ALA A 161 0.50 -14.80 4.32
CA ALA A 161 1.60 -14.20 5.07
C ALA A 161 1.09 -13.10 5.99
N ASP A 162 1.57 -13.11 7.23
CA ASP A 162 1.36 -12.02 8.19
C ASP A 162 2.71 -11.50 8.69
N VAL A 163 3.07 -10.29 8.27
CA VAL A 163 4.33 -9.64 8.66
C VAL A 163 4.21 -9.11 10.09
N GLN A 164 5.17 -9.42 10.95
CA GLN A 164 5.21 -8.98 12.35
C GLN A 164 6.37 -8.00 12.57
N ASP A 165 6.47 -7.45 13.79
CA ASP A 165 7.59 -6.64 14.26
C ASP A 165 8.01 -5.50 13.31
N GLY A 166 7.02 -4.81 12.74
CA GLY A 166 7.27 -3.66 11.85
C GLY A 166 7.92 -4.01 10.51
N GLY A 167 7.99 -5.28 10.11
CA GLY A 167 8.61 -5.69 8.84
C GLY A 167 9.78 -6.66 8.99
N GLU A 168 10.26 -6.89 10.21
CA GLU A 168 11.46 -7.71 10.45
C GLU A 168 11.20 -9.21 10.37
N SER A 169 9.95 -9.63 10.59
CA SER A 169 9.56 -11.04 10.63
C SER A 169 8.24 -11.25 9.88
N ALA A 170 7.97 -12.49 9.46
CA ALA A 170 6.70 -12.86 8.84
C ALA A 170 6.31 -14.29 9.19
N ASN A 171 5.05 -14.48 9.57
CA ASN A 171 4.45 -15.80 9.69
C ASN A 171 3.87 -16.21 8.34
N LEU A 172 4.27 -17.38 7.87
CA LEU A 172 3.86 -17.96 6.61
C LEU A 172 3.03 -19.21 6.87
N VAL A 173 1.80 -19.21 6.37
CA VAL A 173 0.96 -20.40 6.31
C VAL A 173 0.98 -20.92 4.87
N ILE A 174 1.41 -22.16 4.69
CA ILE A 174 1.58 -22.78 3.38
C ILE A 174 0.64 -23.98 3.30
N CYS A 175 -0.27 -23.96 2.32
CA CYS A 175 -1.13 -25.08 2.01
C CYS A 175 -0.47 -25.95 0.95
N ILE A 176 -0.31 -27.23 1.25
CA ILE A 176 0.33 -28.20 0.38
C ILE A 176 -0.72 -29.21 -0.09
N GLY A 177 -0.77 -29.44 -1.40
CA GLY A 177 -1.66 -30.43 -1.99
C GLY A 177 -1.30 -31.86 -1.55
N GLY A 178 -2.26 -32.56 -0.94
CA GLY A 178 -2.15 -33.99 -0.68
C GLY A 178 -2.32 -34.78 -1.97
N ALA A 179 -1.43 -35.74 -2.26
CA ALA A 179 -1.78 -36.76 -3.25
C ALA A 179 -2.97 -37.57 -2.71
N PRO A 180 -3.98 -37.91 -3.52
CA PRO A 180 -5.02 -38.82 -3.08
C PRO A 180 -4.35 -40.13 -2.61
N PRO A 181 -4.80 -40.73 -1.50
CA PRO A 181 -4.28 -42.03 -1.09
C PRO A 181 -4.55 -43.02 -2.22
N ASN A 182 -3.48 -43.60 -2.76
CA ASN A 182 -3.59 -44.71 -3.69
C ASN A 182 -4.25 -45.88 -2.94
N HIS A 183 -5.55 -46.06 -3.13
CA HIS A 183 -6.22 -47.30 -2.78
C HIS A 183 -5.74 -48.38 -3.77
N GLN A 184 -4.68 -49.10 -3.39
CA GLN A 184 -4.41 -50.45 -3.89
C GLN A 184 -5.23 -51.46 -3.08
#